data_AF-A0A9D3M981-F1
#
_entry.id   AF-A0A9D3M981-F1
#
_cell.length_a   1.000
_cell.length_b   1.000
_cell.length_c   1.000
_cell.angle_alpha   90.00
_cell.angle_beta   90.00
_cell.angle_gamma   90.00
#
_symmetry.space_group_name_H-M   'P 1'
#
loop_
_entity.id
_entity.type
_entity.pdbx_description
1 polymer ?
#
loop_
_entity_poly.entity_id
_entity_poly.type
_entity_poly.pdbx_seq_one_letter_code
_entity_poly.pdbx_strand_id
1 'polypeptide(L)'
;MNAVEWNKKEELVTEQALKHLKHYAPLLAVFSTQGQSELVLLQKVQEYCYDNIHFMKSFSKIVVLFYKADVLSEDTILRWYKEAHASKGKSVFLEQMKKFVEWLQNAEEESESEGEED
;
A
#
# COMPACT_ATOMS: atom_id res chain seq x y z
N MET A 1 17.38 12.29 13.93
CA MET A 1 17.42 11.16 12.97
C MET A 1 18.27 11.60 11.80
N ASN A 2 19.33 10.87 11.45
CA ASN A 2 20.07 11.14 10.22
C ASN A 2 19.17 10.84 9.01
N ALA A 3 19.27 11.62 7.95
CA ALA A 3 18.53 11.35 6.71
C ALA A 3 18.93 9.97 6.18
N VAL A 4 17.95 9.17 5.78
CA VAL A 4 18.21 7.87 5.13
C VAL A 4 18.83 8.15 3.76
N GLU A 5 20.04 7.64 3.54
CA GLU A 5 20.65 7.68 2.20
C GLU A 5 20.10 6.55 1.35
N TRP A 6 19.37 6.92 0.30
CA TRP A 6 18.71 5.97 -0.59
C TRP A 6 19.65 5.49 -1.70
N ASN A 7 19.53 4.21 -2.05
CA ASN A 7 20.22 3.68 -3.22
C ASN A 7 19.74 4.36 -4.52
N LYS A 8 20.64 4.50 -5.50
CA LYS A 8 20.33 5.09 -6.82
C LYS A 8 19.81 4.04 -7.82
N LYS A 9 20.02 2.75 -7.56
CA LYS A 9 19.48 1.65 -8.36
C LYS A 9 18.06 1.32 -7.90
N GLU A 10 17.14 1.28 -8.85
CA GLU A 10 15.68 1.16 -8.61
C GLU A 10 15.28 -0.13 -7.85
N GLU A 11 15.94 -1.25 -8.12
CA GLU A 11 15.66 -2.51 -7.40
C GLU A 11 16.18 -2.45 -5.96
N LEU A 12 17.40 -1.94 -5.77
CA LEU A 12 18.02 -1.83 -4.44
C LEU A 12 17.31 -0.81 -3.55
N VAL A 13 16.83 0.31 -4.13
CA VAL A 13 16.05 1.30 -3.36
C VAL A 13 14.72 0.71 -2.91
N THR A 14 14.08 -0.12 -3.74
CA THR A 14 12.85 -0.80 -3.38
C THR A 14 13.06 -1.74 -2.20
N GLU A 15 14.08 -2.60 -2.24
CA GLU A 15 14.41 -3.51 -1.13
C GLU A 15 14.75 -2.75 0.15
N GLN A 16 15.56 -1.69 0.04
CA GLN A 16 15.92 -0.83 1.17
C GLN A 16 14.68 -0.15 1.77
N ALA A 17 13.77 0.35 0.93
CA ALA A 17 12.51 0.96 1.36
C ALA A 17 11.63 -0.03 2.12
N LEU A 18 11.44 -1.23 1.57
CA LEU A 18 10.64 -2.26 2.23
C LEU A 18 11.24 -2.70 3.56
N LYS A 19 12.57 -2.86 3.65
CA LYS A 19 13.25 -3.20 4.92
C LYS A 19 13.09 -2.08 5.95
N HIS A 20 13.23 -0.82 5.53
CA HIS A 20 13.07 0.34 6.38
C HIS A 20 11.63 0.46 6.89
N LEU A 21 10.65 0.42 5.99
CA LEU A 21 9.23 0.53 6.33
C LEU A 21 8.74 -0.64 7.18
N LYS A 22 9.23 -1.86 6.95
CA LYS A 22 8.89 -3.02 7.78
C LYS A 22 9.31 -2.82 9.24
N HIS A 23 10.44 -2.15 9.50
CA HIS A 23 10.87 -1.85 10.85
C HIS A 23 9.92 -0.88 11.57
N TYR A 24 9.33 0.07 10.83
CA TYR A 24 8.39 1.06 11.37
C TYR A 24 6.92 0.68 11.23
N ALA A 25 6.59 -0.42 10.57
CA ALA A 25 5.21 -0.86 10.37
C ALA A 25 4.41 -0.97 11.69
N PRO A 26 4.95 -1.52 12.80
CA PRO A 26 4.21 -1.54 14.07
C PRO A 26 3.89 -0.14 14.61
N LEU A 27 4.78 0.83 14.40
CA LEU A 27 4.53 2.21 14.78
C LEU A 27 3.43 2.82 13.92
N LEU A 28 3.49 2.60 12.60
CA LEU A 28 2.49 3.12 11.66
C LEU A 28 1.10 2.53 11.95
N ALA A 29 1.01 1.23 12.26
CA ALA A 29 -0.24 0.56 12.63
C ALA A 29 -0.95 1.23 13.81
N VAL A 30 -0.19 1.68 14.83
CA VAL A 30 -0.74 2.40 16.00
C VAL A 30 -1.35 3.76 15.62
N PHE A 31 -0.90 4.37 14.53
CA PHE A 31 -1.44 5.65 14.03
C PHE A 31 -2.48 5.49 12.91
N SER A 32 -2.66 4.27 12.39
CA SER A 32 -3.58 3.95 11.31
C SER A 32 -4.72 3.04 11.79
N THR A 33 -5.31 3.36 12.94
CA THR A 33 -6.37 2.54 13.58
C THR A 33 -7.78 2.87 13.10
N GLN A 34 -7.93 3.86 12.21
CA GLN A 34 -9.20 4.27 11.63
C GLN A 34 -9.08 4.30 10.12
N GLY A 35 -10.13 3.91 9.40
CA GLY A 35 -10.12 3.92 7.92
C GLY A 35 -9.71 5.26 7.30
N GLN A 36 -10.05 6.39 7.94
CA GLN A 36 -9.61 7.71 7.45
C GLN A 36 -8.09 7.92 7.63
N SER A 37 -7.51 7.48 8.75
CA SER A 37 -6.05 7.57 8.97
C SER A 37 -5.26 6.65 8.05
N GLU A 38 -5.75 5.43 7.81
CA GLU A 38 -5.17 4.49 6.84
C GLU A 38 -5.21 5.07 5.43
N LEU A 39 -6.36 5.64 5.02
CA LEU A 39 -6.53 6.25 3.71
C LEU A 39 -5.57 7.42 3.49
N VAL A 40 -5.43 8.30 4.49
CA VAL A 40 -4.49 9.43 4.44
C VAL A 40 -3.05 8.91 4.34
N LEU A 41 -2.68 7.86 5.08
CA LEU A 41 -1.37 7.24 4.98
C LEU A 41 -1.11 6.71 3.56
N LEU A 42 -2.07 5.97 2.98
CA LEU A 42 -1.95 5.43 1.63
C LEU A 42 -1.82 6.53 0.56
N GLN A 43 -2.60 7.61 0.67
CA GLN A 43 -2.46 8.78 -0.20
C GLN A 43 -1.08 9.44 -0.04
N LYS A 44 -0.54 9.54 1.18
CA LYS A 44 0.79 10.10 1.41
C LYS A 44 1.90 9.23 0.80
N VAL A 45 1.76 7.90 0.87
CA VAL A 45 2.68 6.98 0.18
C VAL A 45 2.59 7.18 -1.34
N GLN A 46 1.39 7.31 -1.90
CA GLN A 46 1.18 7.57 -3.32
C GLN A 46 1.87 8.87 -3.77
N GLU A 47 1.63 9.97 -3.06
CA GLU A 47 2.24 11.27 -3.33
C GLU A 47 3.77 11.20 -3.23
N TYR A 48 4.29 10.54 -2.20
CA TYR A 48 5.73 10.37 -2.01
C TYR A 48 6.38 9.58 -3.16
N CYS A 49 5.79 8.46 -3.56
CA CYS A 49 6.29 7.65 -4.67
C CYS A 49 6.24 8.39 -6.00
N TYR A 50 5.25 9.28 -6.19
CA TYR A 50 5.17 10.13 -7.38
C TYR A 50 6.25 11.21 -7.41
N ASP A 51 6.40 11.94 -6.31
CA ASP A 51 7.34 13.05 -6.21
C ASP A 51 8.80 12.55 -6.21
N ASN A 52 9.02 11.27 -5.87
CA ASN A 52 10.33 10.63 -5.86
C ASN A 52 10.39 9.49 -6.89
N ILE A 53 10.79 9.80 -8.12
CA ILE A 53 10.75 8.88 -9.27
C ILE A 53 11.39 7.50 -9.01
N HIS A 54 12.40 7.43 -8.14
CA HIS A 54 13.08 6.18 -7.75
C HIS A 54 12.17 5.18 -7.02
N PHE A 55 11.05 5.64 -6.44
CA PHE A 55 10.07 4.82 -5.73
C PHE A 55 8.82 4.53 -6.54
N MET A 56 8.74 4.99 -7.80
CA MET A 56 7.56 4.81 -8.64
C MET A 56 7.17 3.33 -8.79
N LYS A 57 8.14 2.42 -8.91
CA LYS A 57 7.90 0.96 -8.97
C LYS A 57 7.85 0.29 -7.59
N SER A 58 8.15 1.02 -6.52
CA SER A 58 8.09 0.48 -5.16
C SER A 58 6.68 0.55 -4.58
N PHE A 59 5.82 1.43 -5.10
CA PHE A 59 4.50 1.73 -4.54
C PHE A 59 3.68 0.47 -4.25
N SER A 60 3.44 -0.39 -5.25
CA SER A 60 2.62 -1.60 -5.05
C SER A 60 3.19 -2.53 -3.98
N LYS A 61 4.52 -2.68 -3.93
CA LYS A 61 5.19 -3.51 -2.91
C LYS A 61 5.07 -2.91 -1.52
N ILE A 62 5.07 -1.57 -1.39
CA ILE A 62 4.87 -0.87 -0.12
C ILE A 62 3.44 -1.10 0.39
N VAL A 63 2.45 -0.97 -0.48
CA VAL A 63 1.04 -1.20 -0.10
C VAL A 63 0.83 -2.65 0.33
N VAL A 64 1.38 -3.62 -0.40
CA VAL A 64 1.33 -5.05 -0.01
C VAL A 64 2.02 -5.30 1.32
N LEU A 65 3.17 -4.66 1.59
CA LEU A 65 3.83 -4.76 2.89
C LEU A 65 2.94 -4.23 4.02
N PHE A 66 2.31 -3.08 3.81
CA PHE A 66 1.44 -2.46 4.81
C PHE A 66 0.15 -3.25 5.06
N TYR A 67 -0.45 -3.82 4.01
CA TYR A 67 -1.56 -4.76 4.16
C TYR A 67 -1.15 -5.97 5.02
N LYS A 68 -0.04 -6.63 4.67
CA LYS A 68 0.46 -7.82 5.42
C LYS A 68 0.93 -7.52 6.84
N ALA A 69 1.11 -6.25 7.19
CA ALA A 69 1.56 -5.82 8.51
C ALA A 69 0.44 -5.14 9.31
N ASP A 70 -0.82 -5.30 8.87
CA ASP A 70 -2.02 -4.74 9.52
C ASP A 70 -1.96 -3.21 9.67
N VAL A 71 -1.26 -2.53 8.75
CA VAL A 71 -1.17 -1.06 8.70
C VAL A 71 -2.30 -0.49 7.82
N LEU A 72 -2.69 -1.21 6.77
CA LEU A 72 -3.78 -0.84 5.87
C LEU A 72 -4.77 -2.01 5.78
N SER A 73 -6.05 -1.73 6.01
CA SER A 73 -7.12 -2.70 5.79
C SER A 73 -7.44 -2.88 4.31
N GLU A 74 -8.08 -3.99 4.01
CA GLU A 74 -8.62 -4.29 2.68
C GLU A 74 -9.58 -3.19 2.21
N ASP A 75 -10.57 -2.84 3.04
CA ASP A 75 -11.54 -1.77 2.79
C ASP A 75 -10.88 -0.45 2.39
N THR A 76 -9.83 -0.05 3.11
CA THR A 76 -9.09 1.17 2.79
C THR A 76 -8.45 1.10 1.41
N ILE A 77 -7.83 -0.03 1.07
CA ILE A 77 -7.14 -0.23 -0.22
C ILE A 77 -8.15 -0.22 -1.37
N LEU A 78 -9.27 -0.92 -1.21
CA LEU A 78 -10.36 -0.96 -2.19
C LEU A 78 -10.99 0.42 -2.38
N ARG A 79 -11.26 1.15 -1.29
CA ARG A 79 -11.79 2.52 -1.34
C ARG A 79 -10.83 3.49 -2.02
N TRP A 80 -9.54 3.41 -1.70
CA TRP A 80 -8.50 4.21 -2.38
C TRP A 80 -8.49 3.92 -3.88
N TYR A 81 -8.54 2.65 -4.27
CA TYR A 81 -8.51 2.25 -5.67
C TYR A 81 -9.72 2.79 -6.44
N LYS A 82 -10.93 2.67 -5.87
CA LYS A 82 -12.18 3.06 -6.51
C LYS A 82 -12.33 4.58 -6.68
N GLU A 83 -12.13 5.34 -5.61
CA GLU A 83 -12.54 6.75 -5.60
C GLU A 83 -11.67 7.68 -4.75
N ALA A 84 -10.92 7.16 -3.77
CA ALA A 84 -10.22 7.97 -2.79
C ALA A 84 -8.69 8.06 -3.03
N HIS A 85 -8.24 7.87 -4.27
CA HIS A 85 -6.83 8.05 -4.65
C HIS A 85 -6.47 9.52 -4.85
N ALA A 86 -5.19 9.86 -4.62
CA ALA A 86 -4.68 11.18 -4.95
C ALA A 86 -4.59 11.36 -6.48
N SER A 87 -4.59 12.62 -6.95
CA SER A 87 -4.47 12.92 -8.38
C SER A 87 -3.07 12.61 -8.94
N LYS A 88 -2.04 12.74 -8.10
CA LYS A 88 -0.63 12.50 -8.46
C LYS A 88 -0.38 11.05 -8.84
N GLY A 89 0.02 10.80 -10.09
CA GLY A 89 0.34 9.45 -10.57
C GLY A 89 -0.84 8.49 -10.66
N LYS A 90 -2.10 8.98 -10.56
CA LYS A 90 -3.33 8.17 -10.53
C LYS A 90 -3.30 6.98 -11.49
N SER A 91 -3.21 7.24 -12.80
CA SER A 91 -3.31 6.18 -13.81
C SER A 91 -2.22 5.12 -13.67
N VAL A 92 -1.02 5.53 -13.27
CA VAL A 92 0.14 4.63 -13.11
C VAL A 92 -0.04 3.75 -11.87
N PHE A 93 -0.47 4.32 -10.75
CA PHE A 93 -0.61 3.56 -9.51
C PHE A 93 -1.85 2.67 -9.49
N LEU A 94 -2.95 3.08 -10.11
CA LEU A 94 -4.10 2.20 -10.31
C LEU A 94 -3.69 0.98 -11.16
N GLU A 95 -2.99 1.18 -12.27
CA GLU A 95 -2.51 0.05 -13.08
C GLU A 95 -1.57 -0.87 -12.29
N GLN A 96 -0.65 -0.33 -11.50
CA GLN A 96 0.25 -1.13 -10.66
C GLN A 96 -0.48 -1.95 -9.58
N MET A 97 -1.63 -1.47 -9.11
CA MET A 97 -2.39 -2.10 -8.02
C MET A 97 -3.46 -3.07 -8.51
N LYS A 98 -3.82 -3.04 -9.80
CA LYS A 98 -4.91 -3.81 -10.39
C LYS A 98 -4.91 -5.28 -9.97
N LYS A 99 -3.81 -6.01 -10.18
CA LYS A 99 -3.71 -7.44 -9.84
C LYS A 99 -3.89 -7.72 -8.35
N PHE A 100 -3.41 -6.82 -7.49
CA PHE A 100 -3.53 -7.00 -6.05
C PHE A 100 -4.95 -6.70 -5.57
N VAL A 101 -5.61 -5.69 -6.14
CA VAL A 101 -7.02 -5.38 -5.88
C VAL A 101 -7.93 -6.51 -6.36
N GLU A 102 -7.70 -7.05 -7.56
CA GLU A 102 -8.41 -8.23 -8.06
C GLU A 102 -8.24 -9.43 -7.11
N TRP A 103 -7.04 -9.63 -6.56
CA TRP A 103 -6.81 -10.69 -5.58
C TRP A 103 -7.56 -10.46 -4.27
N LEU A 104 -7.59 -9.23 -3.74
CA LEU A 104 -8.35 -8.90 -2.52
C LEU A 104 -9.84 -9.21 -2.71
N GLN A 105 -10.42 -8.73 -3.81
CA GLN A 105 -11.84 -8.93 -4.12
C GLN A 105 -12.21 -10.40 -4.28
N ASN A 106 -11.34 -11.21 -4.91
CA ASN A 106 -11.61 -12.63 -5.11
C ASN A 106 -11.43 -13.46 -3.81
N ALA A 107 -10.54 -13.04 -2.91
CA ALA A 107 -10.32 -13.73 -1.64
C ALA A 107 -11.56 -13.64 -0.72
N GLU A 108 -12.32 -12.55 -0.83
CA GLU A 108 -13.60 -12.36 -0.14
C GLU A 108 -14.68 -13.28 -0.71
N GLU A 109 -14.80 -13.38 -2.05
CA GLU A 109 -15.79 -14.24 -2.75
C GLU A 109 -15.61 -15.75 -2.46
N GLU A 110 -14.37 -16.24 -2.31
CA GLU A 110 -14.10 -17.62 -1.90
C GLU A 110 -14.46 -17.88 -0.42
N SER A 111 -14.34 -16.88 0.45
CA SER A 111 -14.60 -17.02 1.88
C SER A 111 -16.09 -16.96 2.24
N GLU A 112 -16.90 -16.20 1.49
CA GLU A 112 -18.37 -16.17 1.66
C GLU A 112 -19.07 -17.42 1.13
N SER A 113 -18.50 -18.07 0.11
CA SER A 113 -19.10 -19.27 -0.52
C SER A 113 -18.96 -20.55 0.32
N GLU A 114 -18.10 -20.57 1.34
CA GLU A 114 -17.91 -21.72 2.25
C GLU A 114 -18.82 -21.67 3.50
N GLY A 115 -19.73 -20.68 3.59
CA GLY A 115 -20.62 -20.47 4.75
C GLY A 115 -22.10 -20.85 4.55
N GLU A 116 -22.51 -21.32 3.37
CA GLU A 116 -23.90 -21.70 3.05
C GLU A 116 -24.08 -23.22 2.83
N GLU A 117 -23.53 -24.07 3.71
CA GLU A 117 -23.94 -25.48 3.83
C GLU A 117 -23.93 -25.91 5.31
N ASP A 118 -24.95 -25.49 6.08
CA ASP A 118 -25.52 -26.23 7.23
C ASP A 118 -26.90 -25.69 7.64
#